data_AF-A0AAU5PHJ7-F1
#
_entry.id   AF-A0AAU5PHJ7-F1
#
_cell.length_a   1.000
_cell.length_b   1.000
_cell.length_c   1.000
_cell.angle_alpha   90.00
_cell.angle_beta   90.00
_cell.angle_gamma   90.00
#
_symmetry.space_group_name_H-M   'P 1'
#
loop_
_entity.id
_entity.type
_entity.pdbx_description
1 polymer ?
#
loop_
_entity_poly.entity_id
_entity_poly.type
_entity_poly.pdbx_seq_one_letter_code
_entity_poly.pdbx_strand_id
1 'polypeptide(L)'
;MTALGLPEPTTFTAVRFYTLLLPVPAGGSEPSYPTTPLDLASASVRANAHTHGAACACGGHLDPEHPGFDLALPHLVAELSEAERRRRVKSDTGAIIIAEGVGNFLKVRLPIRLDDGRTVVYLAWVYLKAAVIDDFVQRVRDDNLVGHRFEGLLCNAIGPWGEDVLRSPVVLGGQRINEDGSVRHSEVLESSDPLLSKVLTETWPAAFVLGDRFPHSPSD
;
A
#
# COMPACT_ATOMS: atom_id res chain seq x y z
N MET A 1 -17.32 -20.45 25.70
CA MET A 1 -16.76 -20.33 24.35
C MET A 1 -17.50 -19.20 23.67
N THR A 2 -16.96 -17.98 23.71
CA THR A 2 -17.64 -16.76 23.27
C THR A 2 -17.04 -16.35 21.94
N ALA A 3 -17.85 -16.43 20.89
CA ALA A 3 -17.54 -15.90 19.56
C ALA A 3 -17.23 -14.39 19.67
N LEU A 4 -16.17 -13.94 19.02
CA LEU A 4 -15.92 -12.52 18.79
C LEU A 4 -17.08 -12.04 17.90
N GLY A 5 -18.07 -11.37 18.50
CA GLY A 5 -19.27 -10.86 17.83
C GLY A 5 -18.95 -9.73 16.86
N LEU A 6 -18.21 -10.04 15.80
CA LEU A 6 -17.90 -9.14 14.71
C LEU A 6 -19.13 -9.03 13.80
N PRO A 7 -19.60 -7.80 13.47
CA PRO A 7 -20.76 -7.63 12.61
C PRO A 7 -20.41 -8.07 11.18
N GLU A 8 -21.22 -8.98 10.62
CA GLU A 8 -21.20 -9.24 9.18
C GLU A 8 -21.63 -7.96 8.44
N PRO A 9 -20.85 -7.48 7.45
CA PRO A 9 -21.29 -6.36 6.63
C PRO A 9 -22.43 -6.81 5.71
N THR A 10 -23.66 -6.59 6.16
CA THR A 10 -24.85 -6.64 5.31
C THR A 10 -24.72 -5.57 4.22
N THR A 11 -24.65 -6.01 2.97
CA THR A 11 -24.91 -5.21 1.75
C THR A 11 -23.83 -4.21 1.33
N PHE A 12 -23.21 -4.51 0.19
CA PHE A 12 -22.35 -3.58 -0.56
C PHE A 12 -23.15 -2.37 -1.03
N THR A 13 -22.97 -1.22 -0.38
CA THR A 13 -23.33 0.08 -0.97
C THR A 13 -22.07 0.64 -1.65
N ALA A 14 -21.88 0.28 -2.91
CA ALA A 14 -20.93 0.95 -3.78
C ALA A 14 -21.43 2.37 -4.06
N VAL A 15 -21.02 3.35 -3.26
CA VAL A 15 -21.21 4.76 -3.60
C VAL A 15 -20.11 5.15 -4.58
N ARG A 16 -20.46 5.11 -5.86
CA ARG A 16 -19.70 5.69 -6.97
C ARG A 16 -19.85 7.21 -6.93
N PHE A 17 -18.74 7.93 -6.74
CA PHE A 17 -18.50 9.28 -7.27
C PHE A 17 -17.02 9.26 -7.68
N TYR A 18 -16.65 9.38 -8.96
CA TYR A 18 -16.57 10.66 -9.67
C TYR A 18 -17.05 10.59 -11.14
N THR A 19 -17.99 11.49 -11.44
CA THR A 19 -18.31 12.13 -12.73
C THR A 19 -17.15 13.07 -13.16
N LEU A 20 -16.80 13.38 -14.41
CA LEU A 20 -17.29 13.11 -15.77
C LEU A 20 -16.20 13.58 -16.77
N LEU A 21 -15.83 12.74 -17.74
CA LEU A 21 -15.43 13.21 -19.08
C LEU A 21 -16.73 13.32 -19.89
N LEU A 22 -17.20 14.53 -20.19
CA LEU A 22 -18.35 14.73 -21.07
C LEU A 22 -17.87 14.91 -22.53
N PRO A 23 -18.42 14.18 -23.51
CA PRO A 23 -18.31 14.55 -24.91
C PRO A 23 -19.22 15.75 -25.22
N VAL A 24 -18.65 16.76 -25.88
CA VAL A 24 -19.35 17.96 -26.38
C VAL A 24 -20.31 17.56 -27.51
N PRO A 25 -21.62 17.86 -27.44
CA PRO A 25 -22.53 17.65 -28.55
C PRO A 25 -22.30 18.68 -29.66
N ALA A 26 -22.25 18.23 -30.91
CA ALA A 26 -22.18 19.08 -32.09
C ALA A 26 -23.42 20.01 -32.15
N GLY A 27 -23.21 21.30 -31.92
CA GLY A 27 -24.27 22.33 -32.04
C GLY A 27 -24.41 23.30 -30.87
N GLY A 28 -23.61 23.19 -29.81
CA GLY A 28 -23.58 24.18 -28.73
C GLY A 28 -22.56 25.28 -28.98
N SER A 29 -22.98 26.55 -28.93
CA SER A 29 -22.07 27.70 -28.92
C SER A 29 -21.06 27.60 -27.76
N GLU A 30 -19.79 27.89 -28.06
CA GLU A 30 -18.65 27.80 -27.14
C GLU A 30 -18.90 28.58 -25.84
N PRO A 31 -18.65 28.00 -24.65
CA PRO A 31 -18.76 28.74 -23.40
C PRO A 31 -17.70 29.84 -23.35
N SER A 32 -18.13 31.08 -23.10
CA SER A 32 -17.26 32.23 -22.92
C SER A 32 -16.49 32.12 -21.59
N TYR A 33 -15.21 31.79 -21.65
CA TYR A 33 -14.32 31.82 -20.50
C TYR A 33 -13.74 33.24 -20.30
N PRO A 34 -13.73 33.79 -19.07
CA PRO A 34 -13.08 35.06 -18.82
C PRO A 34 -11.55 34.91 -18.95
N THR A 35 -10.95 35.64 -19.89
CA THR A 35 -9.49 35.80 -20.02
C THR A 35 -8.99 36.75 -18.93
N THR A 36 -8.76 36.21 -17.74
CA THR A 36 -7.96 36.91 -16.72
C THR A 36 -6.56 36.28 -16.71
N PRO A 37 -5.50 36.99 -17.13
CA PRO A 37 -4.13 36.49 -17.04
C PRO A 37 -3.72 36.39 -15.56
N LEU A 38 -3.32 35.20 -15.11
CA LEU A 38 -2.63 35.03 -13.83
C LEU A 38 -1.18 35.51 -14.00
N ASP A 39 -0.97 36.79 -13.73
CA ASP A 39 0.33 37.42 -13.64
C ASP A 39 1.00 37.02 -12.31
N LEU A 40 1.83 35.98 -12.34
CA LEU A 40 2.69 35.57 -11.22
C LEU A 40 4.11 36.06 -11.46
N ALA A 41 4.28 37.38 -11.50
CA ALA A 41 5.57 38.03 -11.36
C ALA A 41 5.66 38.75 -10.00
N SER A 42 6.60 38.26 -9.18
CA SER A 42 7.33 39.01 -8.15
C SER A 42 6.57 39.43 -6.87
N ALA A 43 6.24 38.45 -6.02
CA ALA A 43 6.24 38.67 -4.56
C ALA A 43 7.52 38.03 -3.98
N SER A 44 8.42 38.87 -3.51
CA SER A 44 9.74 38.60 -2.96
C SER A 44 9.83 37.35 -2.06
N VAL A 45 10.53 36.33 -2.54
CA VAL A 45 11.08 35.24 -1.71
C VAL A 45 12.14 35.86 -0.80
N ARG A 46 11.76 36.17 0.44
CA ARG A 46 12.73 36.25 1.54
C ARG A 46 13.15 34.82 1.87
N ALA A 47 14.38 34.50 1.52
CA ALA A 47 15.07 33.30 1.97
C ALA A 47 15.10 33.26 3.51
N ASN A 48 14.16 32.55 4.11
CA ASN A 48 14.36 31.99 5.44
C ASN A 48 15.06 30.65 5.25
N ALA A 49 16.39 30.70 5.31
CA ALA A 49 17.22 29.55 5.57
C ALA A 49 16.82 28.97 6.93
N HIS A 50 15.88 28.04 6.94
CA HIS A 50 15.65 27.17 8.07
C HIS A 50 16.71 26.09 8.02
N THR A 51 17.74 26.28 8.83
CA THR A 51 18.75 25.31 9.23
C THR A 51 18.04 23.99 9.54
N HIS A 52 18.22 22.98 8.69
CA HIS A 52 17.69 21.64 8.93
C HIS A 52 18.47 21.01 10.11
N GLY A 53 17.90 21.16 11.31
CA GLY A 53 18.29 20.39 12.48
C GLY A 53 18.12 18.90 12.21
N ALA A 54 19.11 18.12 12.62
CA ALA A 54 19.36 16.72 12.29
C ALA A 54 18.35 15.70 12.87
N ALA A 55 17.05 15.91 12.66
CA ALA A 55 16.02 14.95 13.05
C ALA A 55 14.79 15.05 12.13
N CYS A 56 14.97 14.81 10.83
CA CYS A 56 13.87 14.45 9.95
C CYS A 56 13.92 12.93 9.74
N ALA A 57 13.05 12.18 10.42
CA ALA A 57 12.95 10.72 10.32
C ALA A 57 12.11 10.27 9.10
N CYS A 58 12.22 10.97 7.98
CA CYS A 58 11.58 10.60 6.71
C CYS A 58 12.63 10.03 5.75
N GLY A 59 12.96 8.74 5.93
CA GLY A 59 13.97 8.07 5.13
C GLY A 59 14.84 7.20 6.01
N GLY A 60 14.28 6.08 6.47
CA GLY A 60 15.12 4.98 6.91
C GLY A 60 16.12 4.67 5.81
N HIS A 61 17.41 4.71 6.13
CA HIS A 61 18.47 4.31 5.21
C HIS A 61 18.12 2.90 4.71
N LEU A 62 17.90 2.77 3.40
CA LEU A 62 17.66 1.47 2.80
C LEU A 62 18.86 0.60 3.15
N ASP A 63 18.63 -0.56 3.77
CA ASP A 63 19.68 -1.57 3.87
C ASP A 63 20.16 -1.85 2.43
N PRO A 64 21.43 -1.59 2.09
CA PRO A 64 21.93 -1.78 0.73
C PRO A 64 21.82 -3.25 0.29
N GLU A 65 21.75 -4.20 1.24
CA GLU A 65 21.51 -5.62 0.97
C GLU A 65 20.01 -5.95 0.87
N HIS A 66 19.12 -5.15 1.49
CA HIS A 66 17.66 -5.35 1.47
C HIS A 66 16.88 -4.02 1.51
N PRO A 67 16.70 -3.32 0.37
CA PRO A 67 15.91 -2.10 0.34
C PRO A 67 14.45 -2.43 0.67
N GLY A 68 14.01 -2.04 1.86
CA GLY A 68 12.64 -2.26 2.33
C GLY A 68 11.80 -1.00 2.17
N PHE A 69 10.65 -1.09 1.51
CA PHE A 69 9.68 0.01 1.50
C PHE A 69 8.54 -0.29 2.48
N ASP A 70 8.38 0.55 3.49
CA ASP A 70 7.27 0.42 4.43
C ASP A 70 6.11 1.35 4.05
N LEU A 71 5.01 0.78 3.56
CA LEU A 71 3.79 1.52 3.24
C LEU A 71 2.94 1.68 4.50
N ALA A 72 2.79 2.94 4.93
CA ALA A 72 2.24 3.27 6.24
C ALA A 72 0.81 2.76 6.47
N LEU A 73 -0.07 2.86 5.46
CA LEU A 73 -1.49 2.52 5.62
C LEU A 73 -2.06 1.85 4.36
N PRO A 74 -3.11 1.01 4.50
CA PRO A 74 -3.94 0.60 3.37
C PRO A 74 -4.59 1.82 2.72
N HIS A 75 -4.73 1.82 1.40
CA HIS A 75 -5.27 2.94 0.61
C HIS A 75 -6.63 3.42 1.15
N LEU A 76 -7.56 2.50 1.40
CA LEU A 76 -8.88 2.83 1.96
C LEU A 76 -8.85 3.47 3.36
N VAL A 77 -7.84 3.15 4.17
CA VAL A 77 -7.67 3.75 5.52
C VAL A 77 -6.96 5.11 5.40
N ALA A 78 -6.07 5.25 4.43
CA ALA A 78 -5.36 6.49 4.14
C ALA A 78 -6.32 7.60 3.64
N GLU A 79 -7.36 7.23 2.87
CA GLU A 79 -8.40 8.15 2.38
C GLU A 79 -9.33 8.70 3.48
N LEU A 80 -9.44 8.01 4.62
CA LEU A 80 -10.28 8.48 5.72
C LEU A 80 -9.66 9.71 6.38
N SER A 81 -10.54 10.66 6.74
CA SER A 81 -10.16 11.75 7.65
C SER A 81 -9.69 11.19 9.01
N GLU A 82 -8.85 11.93 9.72
CA GLU A 82 -8.32 11.49 11.03
C GLU A 82 -9.44 11.18 12.04
N ALA A 83 -10.51 11.99 12.05
CA ALA A 83 -11.68 11.77 12.90
C ALA A 83 -12.39 10.45 12.55
N GLU A 84 -12.55 10.13 11.27
CA GLU A 84 -13.15 8.88 10.84
C GLU A 84 -12.24 7.68 11.12
N ARG A 85 -10.93 7.83 10.90
CA ARG A 85 -9.96 6.78 11.20
C ARG A 85 -10.00 6.42 12.69
N ARG A 86 -9.98 7.41 13.58
CA ARG A 86 -10.11 7.19 15.03
C ARG A 86 -11.43 6.51 15.42
N ARG A 87 -12.52 6.78 14.70
CA ARG A 87 -13.83 6.17 14.96
C ARG A 87 -13.91 4.72 14.48
N ARG A 88 -13.37 4.45 13.28
CA ARG A 88 -13.57 3.19 12.55
C ARG A 88 -12.46 2.17 12.82
N VAL A 89 -11.21 2.57 13.01
CA VAL A 89 -10.12 1.65 13.34
C VAL A 89 -10.32 1.15 14.77
N LYS A 90 -10.59 -0.16 14.90
CA LYS A 90 -10.80 -0.83 16.19
C LYS A 90 -9.54 -1.51 16.71
N SER A 91 -8.66 -1.89 15.80
CA SER A 91 -7.37 -2.49 16.13
C SER A 91 -6.35 -2.07 15.10
N ASP A 92 -5.16 -1.70 15.57
CA ASP A 92 -3.97 -1.47 14.78
C ASP A 92 -2.77 -2.00 15.58
N THR A 93 -2.15 -3.07 15.09
CA THR A 93 -0.98 -3.70 15.71
C THR A 93 0.31 -3.43 14.92
N GLY A 94 0.25 -2.59 13.89
CA GLY A 94 1.33 -2.42 12.91
C GLY A 94 1.43 -3.56 11.89
N ALA A 95 0.97 -4.77 12.22
CA ALA A 95 0.89 -5.92 11.31
C ALA A 95 -0.53 -6.22 10.84
N ILE A 96 -1.54 -5.86 11.64
CA ILE A 96 -2.97 -6.03 11.34
C ILE A 96 -3.68 -4.72 11.63
N ILE A 97 -4.57 -4.31 10.72
CA ILE A 97 -5.54 -3.24 10.94
C ILE A 97 -6.94 -3.80 10.75
N ILE A 98 -7.81 -3.60 11.76
CA ILE A 98 -9.24 -3.91 11.68
C ILE A 98 -9.99 -2.59 11.75
N ALA A 99 -10.66 -2.23 10.66
CA ALA A 99 -11.43 -1.00 10.54
C ALA A 99 -12.91 -1.32 10.24
N GLU A 100 -13.78 -0.99 11.19
CA GLU A 100 -15.22 -1.22 11.11
C GLU A 100 -15.84 -0.51 9.90
N GLY A 101 -16.55 -1.28 9.08
CA GLY A 101 -17.17 -0.78 7.84
C GLY A 101 -16.17 -0.41 6.74
N VAL A 102 -14.89 -0.78 6.88
CA VAL A 102 -13.82 -0.50 5.91
C VAL A 102 -13.14 -1.79 5.48
N GLY A 103 -12.69 -2.61 6.43
CA GLY A 103 -12.10 -3.92 6.14
C GLY A 103 -11.10 -4.41 7.18
N ASN A 104 -10.58 -5.61 6.92
CA ASN A 104 -9.49 -6.22 7.68
C ASN A 104 -8.26 -6.26 6.79
N PHE A 105 -7.13 -5.76 7.30
CA PHE A 105 -5.92 -5.60 6.53
C PHE A 105 -4.76 -6.30 7.22
N LEU A 106 -3.99 -7.05 6.46
CA LEU A 106 -2.77 -7.70 6.89
C LEU A 106 -1.58 -7.06 6.18
N LYS A 107 -0.53 -6.72 6.94
CA LYS A 107 0.74 -6.28 6.39
C LYS A 107 1.55 -7.48 5.92
N VAL A 108 2.01 -7.43 4.68
CA VAL A 108 2.65 -8.55 3.97
C VAL A 108 3.92 -8.10 3.28
N ARG A 109 4.79 -9.05 2.98
CA ARG A 109 5.99 -8.86 2.16
C ARG A 109 5.62 -9.08 0.70
N LEU A 110 5.94 -8.11 -0.14
CA LEU A 110 5.89 -8.21 -1.58
C LEU A 110 7.32 -8.16 -2.11
N PRO A 111 7.93 -9.32 -2.43
CA PRO A 111 9.28 -9.39 -2.95
C PRO A 111 9.33 -9.05 -4.43
N ILE A 112 10.33 -8.28 -4.84
CA ILE A 112 10.55 -7.84 -6.22
C ILE A 112 12.00 -8.11 -6.60
N ARG A 113 12.19 -8.94 -7.63
CA ARG A 113 13.53 -9.30 -8.11
C ARG A 113 14.08 -8.19 -9.00
N LEU A 114 15.30 -7.79 -8.73
CA LEU A 114 16.03 -6.81 -9.53
C LEU A 114 16.94 -7.50 -10.55
N ASP A 115 17.24 -6.81 -11.64
CA ASP A 115 18.15 -7.27 -12.69
C ASP A 115 19.62 -7.37 -12.26
N ASP A 116 20.00 -6.66 -11.20
CA ASP A 116 21.32 -6.76 -10.55
C ASP A 116 21.45 -7.94 -9.56
N GLY A 117 20.43 -8.80 -9.49
CA GLY A 117 20.39 -10.00 -8.64
C GLY A 117 19.88 -9.76 -7.22
N ARG A 118 19.64 -8.52 -6.81
CA ARG A 118 19.05 -8.20 -5.50
C ARG A 118 17.54 -8.46 -5.47
N THR A 119 16.98 -8.53 -4.26
CA THR A 119 15.53 -8.53 -4.04
C THR A 119 15.13 -7.40 -3.12
N VAL A 120 14.23 -6.55 -3.59
CA VAL A 120 13.61 -5.47 -2.83
C VAL A 120 12.33 -5.99 -2.21
N VAL A 121 12.02 -5.57 -0.98
CA VAL A 121 10.79 -6.02 -0.30
C VAL A 121 9.93 -4.82 0.04
N TYR A 122 8.72 -4.80 -0.51
CA TYR A 122 7.68 -3.85 -0.10
C TYR A 122 6.87 -4.47 1.03
N LEU A 123 6.76 -3.79 2.17
CA LEU A 123 5.74 -4.09 3.17
C LEU A 123 4.46 -3.39 2.73
N ALA A 124 3.54 -4.18 2.16
CA ALA A 124 2.27 -3.72 1.63
C ALA A 124 1.11 -4.26 2.46
N TRP A 125 -0.07 -3.68 2.29
CA TRP A 125 -1.30 -4.11 2.94
C TRP A 125 -2.16 -4.93 1.99
N VAL A 126 -2.76 -5.98 2.52
CA VAL A 126 -3.72 -6.83 1.81
C VAL A 126 -5.02 -6.88 2.58
N TYR A 127 -6.13 -6.63 1.89
CA TYR A 127 -7.46 -6.86 2.43
C TYR A 127 -7.76 -8.35 2.51
N LEU A 128 -8.26 -8.79 3.66
CA LEU A 128 -8.73 -10.15 3.92
C LEU A 128 -10.21 -10.13 4.31
N LYS A 129 -10.95 -11.13 3.82
CA LYS A 129 -12.31 -11.40 4.31
C LYS A 129 -12.26 -11.78 5.80
N ALA A 130 -13.34 -11.51 6.53
CA ALA A 130 -13.44 -11.79 7.97
C ALA A 130 -13.05 -13.25 8.32
N ALA A 131 -13.65 -14.22 7.63
CA ALA A 131 -13.34 -15.63 7.84
C ALA A 131 -11.86 -15.99 7.61
N VAL A 132 -11.18 -15.29 6.69
CA VAL A 132 -9.77 -15.53 6.37
C VAL A 132 -8.86 -14.94 7.46
N ILE A 133 -9.15 -13.74 7.95
CA ILE A 133 -8.37 -13.15 9.04
C ILE A 133 -8.59 -13.90 10.37
N ASP A 134 -9.80 -14.41 10.62
CA ASP A 134 -10.09 -15.22 11.80
C ASP A 134 -9.31 -16.55 11.76
N ASP A 135 -9.30 -17.23 10.61
CA ASP A 135 -8.47 -18.42 10.40
C ASP A 135 -6.98 -18.09 10.56
N PHE A 136 -6.49 -17.00 9.97
CA PHE A 136 -5.11 -16.55 10.12
C PHE A 136 -4.74 -16.35 11.61
N VAL A 137 -5.55 -15.64 12.38
CA VAL A 137 -5.31 -15.39 13.81
C VAL A 137 -5.32 -16.70 14.59
N GLN A 138 -6.23 -17.62 14.28
CA GLN A 138 -6.28 -18.93 14.91
C GLN A 138 -5.01 -19.74 14.61
N ARG A 139 -4.56 -19.73 13.36
CA ARG A 139 -3.34 -20.43 12.95
C ARG A 139 -2.06 -19.89 13.58
N VAL A 140 -1.98 -18.58 13.76
CA VAL A 140 -0.90 -17.94 14.52
C VAL A 140 -0.90 -18.44 15.96
N ARG A 141 -2.06 -18.53 16.60
CA ARG A 141 -2.16 -19.04 17.99
C ARG A 141 -1.76 -20.51 18.10
N ASP A 142 -2.09 -21.30 17.09
CA ASP A 142 -1.84 -22.73 17.04
C ASP A 142 -0.45 -23.09 16.45
N ASP A 143 0.40 -22.09 16.16
CA ASP A 143 1.73 -22.23 15.53
C ASP A 143 1.73 -23.13 14.27
N ASN A 144 0.71 -22.98 13.43
CA ASN A 144 0.52 -23.78 12.22
C ASN A 144 0.36 -22.94 10.94
N LEU A 145 0.86 -21.70 10.98
CA LEU A 145 0.77 -20.77 9.87
C LEU A 145 1.67 -21.15 8.68
N VAL A 146 2.80 -21.83 8.94
CA VAL A 146 3.80 -22.17 7.91
C VAL A 146 3.18 -23.02 6.80
N GLY A 147 3.39 -22.60 5.54
CA GLY A 147 2.90 -23.32 4.36
C GLY A 147 1.39 -23.18 4.12
N HIS A 148 0.66 -22.53 5.03
CA HIS A 148 -0.73 -22.18 4.79
C HIS A 148 -0.84 -21.11 3.70
N ARG A 149 -1.86 -21.23 2.85
CA ARG A 149 -2.12 -20.32 1.74
C ARG A 149 -3.48 -19.70 1.89
N PHE A 150 -3.55 -18.38 1.72
CA PHE A 150 -4.78 -17.63 1.84
C PHE A 150 -4.86 -16.50 0.83
N GLU A 151 -6.07 -16.15 0.42
CA GLU A 151 -6.33 -15.17 -0.63
C GLU A 151 -6.69 -13.81 -0.05
N GLY A 152 -6.30 -12.75 -0.76
CA GLY A 152 -6.65 -11.38 -0.43
C GLY A 152 -6.57 -10.45 -1.64
N LEU A 153 -6.75 -9.15 -1.39
CA LEU A 153 -6.63 -8.09 -2.39
C LEU A 153 -5.56 -7.07 -1.99
N LEU A 154 -4.62 -6.76 -2.88
CA LEU A 154 -3.60 -5.75 -2.62
C LEU A 154 -4.26 -4.38 -2.37
N CYS A 155 -3.84 -3.69 -1.32
CA CYS A 155 -4.47 -2.44 -0.86
C CYS A 155 -3.53 -1.24 -0.90
N ASN A 156 -2.45 -1.32 -1.66
CA ASN A 156 -1.58 -0.18 -1.91
C ASN A 156 -1.30 -0.04 -3.41
N ALA A 157 -1.12 1.21 -3.83
CA ALA A 157 -0.39 1.51 -5.04
C ALA A 157 1.09 1.22 -4.80
N ILE A 158 1.72 0.45 -5.67
CA ILE A 158 3.13 0.05 -5.53
C ILE A 158 3.93 0.76 -6.62
N GLY A 159 4.72 1.77 -6.24
CA GLY A 159 5.65 2.37 -7.19
C GLY A 159 6.70 1.34 -7.63
N PRO A 160 7.03 1.27 -8.93
CA PRO A 160 6.68 2.20 -10.01
C PRO A 160 5.35 1.93 -10.74
N TRP A 161 4.68 0.80 -10.51
CA TRP A 161 3.42 0.43 -11.20
C TRP A 161 2.19 1.22 -10.74
N GLY A 162 2.25 1.83 -9.56
CA GLY A 162 1.19 2.70 -9.06
C GLY A 162 -0.12 1.96 -8.81
N GLU A 163 -1.22 2.57 -9.26
CA GLU A 163 -2.58 2.06 -9.04
C GLU A 163 -2.94 0.87 -9.94
N ASP A 164 -2.12 0.55 -10.95
CA ASP A 164 -2.39 -0.56 -11.88
C ASP A 164 -2.37 -1.93 -11.18
N VAL A 165 -1.71 -2.04 -10.02
CA VAL A 165 -1.71 -3.24 -9.18
C VAL A 165 -2.64 -3.14 -7.96
N LEU A 166 -3.31 -2.00 -7.78
CA LEU A 166 -4.22 -1.79 -6.66
C LEU A 166 -5.44 -2.71 -6.81
N ARG A 167 -5.82 -3.39 -5.73
CA ARG A 167 -6.87 -4.42 -5.67
C ARG A 167 -6.59 -5.68 -6.48
N SER A 168 -5.36 -5.88 -6.98
CA SER A 168 -4.98 -7.15 -7.60
C SER A 168 -5.15 -8.31 -6.59
N PRO A 169 -5.77 -9.43 -7.01
CA PRO A 169 -5.89 -10.62 -6.18
C PRO A 169 -4.52 -11.22 -5.89
N VAL A 170 -4.28 -11.60 -4.64
CA VAL A 170 -3.00 -12.18 -4.21
C VAL A 170 -3.24 -13.45 -3.42
N VAL A 171 -2.32 -14.40 -3.57
CA VAL A 171 -2.19 -15.54 -2.67
C VAL A 171 -1.00 -15.31 -1.77
N LEU A 172 -1.24 -15.44 -0.48
CA LEU A 172 -0.28 -15.21 0.59
C LEU A 172 0.20 -16.54 1.14
N GLY A 173 1.50 -16.61 1.43
CA GLY A 173 2.14 -17.72 2.13
C GLY A 173 2.39 -17.36 3.57
N GLY A 174 1.78 -18.13 4.48
CA GLY A 174 2.03 -18.05 5.90
C GLY A 174 3.48 -18.40 6.24
N GLN A 175 4.07 -17.61 7.15
CA GLN A 175 5.48 -17.69 7.53
C GLN A 175 5.64 -18.21 8.95
N ARG A 176 6.87 -18.62 9.27
CA ARG A 176 7.22 -19.12 10.60
C ARG A 176 7.14 -18.00 11.65
N ILE A 177 6.72 -18.36 12.86
CA ILE A 177 6.85 -17.51 14.04
C ILE A 177 8.34 -17.49 14.43
N ASN A 178 8.88 -16.30 14.66
CA ASN A 178 10.25 -16.13 15.09
C ASN A 178 10.43 -16.69 16.52
N GLU A 179 11.68 -16.94 16.92
CA GLU A 179 11.99 -17.50 18.24
C GLU A 179 11.54 -16.59 19.41
N ASP A 180 11.41 -15.29 19.15
CA ASP A 180 10.89 -14.29 20.10
C ASP A 180 9.34 -14.25 20.18
N GLY A 181 8.66 -15.14 19.45
CA GLY A 181 7.20 -15.21 19.38
C GLY A 181 6.56 -14.19 18.42
N SER A 182 7.36 -13.36 17.73
CA SER A 182 6.84 -12.44 16.72
C SER A 182 6.49 -13.17 15.42
N VAL A 183 5.36 -12.81 14.81
CA VAL A 183 4.96 -13.41 13.53
C VAL A 183 5.71 -12.72 12.40
N ARG A 184 6.46 -13.47 11.59
CA ARG A 184 7.03 -12.94 10.36
C ARG A 184 5.88 -12.57 9.40
N HIS A 185 5.95 -11.37 8.82
CA HIS A 185 4.97 -10.94 7.81
C HIS A 185 4.82 -11.99 6.72
N SER A 186 3.57 -12.35 6.40
CA SER A 186 3.27 -13.29 5.31
C SER A 186 3.76 -12.75 3.98
N GLU A 187 4.08 -13.63 3.04
CA GLU A 187 4.66 -13.25 1.75
C GLU A 187 3.65 -13.40 0.61
N VAL A 188 3.61 -12.44 -0.31
CA VAL A 188 2.85 -12.57 -1.56
C VAL A 188 3.58 -13.56 -2.46
N LEU A 189 2.92 -14.68 -2.76
CA LEU A 189 3.50 -15.78 -3.54
C LEU A 189 3.15 -15.69 -5.02
N GLU A 190 1.89 -15.37 -5.31
CA GLU A 190 1.35 -15.33 -6.67
C GLU A 190 0.17 -14.36 -6.75
N SER A 191 -0.16 -13.99 -7.98
CA SER A 191 -1.33 -13.20 -8.32
C SER A 191 -1.88 -13.68 -9.66
N SER A 192 -3.21 -13.67 -9.80
CA SER A 192 -3.87 -13.89 -11.10
C SER A 192 -4.01 -12.60 -11.91
N ASP A 193 -3.64 -11.44 -11.34
CA ASP A 193 -3.51 -10.20 -12.10
C ASP A 193 -2.27 -10.26 -13.00
N PRO A 194 -2.40 -10.02 -14.33
CA PRO A 194 -1.28 -10.17 -15.24
C PRO A 194 -0.08 -9.28 -14.91
N LEU A 195 -0.31 -8.05 -14.44
CA LEU A 195 0.79 -7.15 -14.11
C LEU A 195 1.48 -7.59 -12.82
N LEU A 196 0.73 -7.79 -11.74
CA LEU A 196 1.31 -8.22 -10.47
C LEU A 196 1.96 -9.60 -10.57
N SER A 197 1.44 -10.51 -11.40
CA SER A 197 2.12 -11.78 -11.72
C SER A 197 3.51 -11.52 -12.30
N LYS A 198 3.65 -10.62 -13.28
CA LYS A 198 4.97 -10.25 -13.84
C LYS A 198 5.87 -9.60 -12.80
N VAL A 199 5.33 -8.72 -11.94
CA VAL A 199 6.06 -8.11 -10.83
C VAL A 199 6.71 -9.17 -9.94
N LEU A 200 5.98 -10.25 -9.66
CA LEU A 200 6.43 -11.34 -8.78
C LEU A 200 7.39 -12.33 -9.46
N THR A 201 7.24 -12.57 -10.76
CA THR A 201 7.98 -13.64 -11.46
C THR A 201 9.19 -13.15 -12.25
N GLU A 202 9.13 -11.94 -12.80
CA GLU A 202 10.18 -11.37 -13.65
C GLU A 202 11.19 -10.55 -12.84
N THR A 203 12.31 -10.21 -13.47
CA THR A 203 13.33 -9.30 -12.95
C THR A 203 13.11 -7.90 -13.52
N TRP A 204 13.26 -6.88 -12.67
CA TRP A 204 13.02 -5.49 -13.04
C TRP A 204 14.28 -4.63 -12.93
N PRO A 205 14.46 -3.62 -13.79
CA PRO A 205 15.60 -2.71 -13.68
C PRO A 205 15.67 -2.06 -12.31
N ALA A 206 16.80 -2.20 -11.63
CA ALA A 206 16.96 -1.66 -10.28
C ALA A 206 16.72 -0.15 -10.21
N ALA A 207 17.16 0.60 -11.23
CA ALA A 207 16.89 2.03 -11.37
C ALA A 207 15.39 2.35 -11.53
N PHE A 208 14.61 1.47 -12.17
CA PHE A 208 13.16 1.65 -12.35
C PHE A 208 12.40 1.41 -11.04
N VAL A 209 12.78 0.39 -10.28
CA VAL A 209 12.11 0.05 -9.00
C VAL A 209 12.52 1.01 -7.88
N LEU A 210 13.81 1.33 -7.78
CA LEU A 210 14.35 2.15 -6.69
C LEU A 210 14.20 3.66 -6.95
N GLY A 211 14.19 4.09 -8.22
CA GLY A 211 14.12 5.51 -8.61
C GLY A 211 15.29 6.32 -8.05
N ASP A 212 15.01 7.53 -7.55
CA ASP A 212 16.00 8.44 -6.94
C ASP A 212 16.69 7.88 -5.69
N ARG A 213 16.19 6.75 -5.17
CA ARG A 213 16.75 6.05 -4.01
C ARG A 213 17.78 5.00 -4.42
N PHE A 214 18.08 4.89 -5.72
CA PHE A 214 19.22 4.14 -6.21
C PHE A 214 20.50 4.87 -5.78
N PRO A 215 21.35 4.27 -4.91
CA PRO A 215 22.60 4.91 -4.55
C PRO A 215 23.41 5.08 -5.84
N HIS A 216 23.61 6.34 -6.25
CA HIS A 216 24.52 6.64 -7.34
C HIS A 216 25.91 6.27 -6.81
N SER A 217 26.66 5.46 -7.56
CA SER A 217 28.08 5.27 -7.24
C SER A 217 28.70 6.66 -7.09
N PRO A 218 29.46 6.94 -6.02
CA PRO A 218 30.22 8.17 -5.96
C PRO A 218 31.15 8.16 -7.17
N SER A 219 30.91 9.09 -8.10
CA SER A 219 31.76 9.27 -9.26
C SER A 219 33.17 9.57 -8.77
N ASP A 220 34.15 8.75 -9.17
CA ASP A 220 35.58 9.03 -9.04
C ASP A 220 35.98 10.30 -9.83
#